data_AF-A0A7S0XIP4-F1
#
_entry.id   AF-A0A7S0XIP4-F1
#
_cell.length_a   1.000
_cell.length_b   1.000
_cell.length_c   1.000
_cell.angle_alpha   90.00
_cell.angle_beta   90.00
_cell.angle_gamma   90.00
#
_symmetry.space_group_name_H-M   'P 1'
#
loop_
_entity.id
_entity.type
_entity.pdbx_description
1 polymer ?
#
loop_
_entity_poly.entity_id
_entity_poly.type
_entity_poly.pdbx_seq_one_letter_code
_entity_poly.pdbx_strand_id
1 'polypeptide(L)'
;FVLSVSITKEAVDEFKRFFRDREVNNAMYERLVVPEERCGDGELELVCHDTEPVRSKDLSEGDVIVLHANQRVPADSVLLRVISSDPNSTDDGLFIRTDQLDGETDWKLRRAVHRTQSAAATAVFAAALAEAAPGTDARRALLACGARDRVFLEAPRKEIYEFTAIYRWHSEVDEENLDDGEQGPGEIYVPAKTRTSEESLSLENSLWADSVIASGTAVAVVVHVGKETRASMNASVAETKIGQLELELNKFSKLLFFALAAFAALLTILRGL
;
A
#
# COMPACT_ATOMS: atom_id res chain seq x y z
N PHE A 1 -36.49 -10.93 26.21
CA PHE A 1 -37.01 -11.13 24.85
C PHE A 1 -36.57 -10.02 23.90
N VAL A 2 -37.02 -8.77 24.08
CA VAL A 2 -36.67 -7.64 23.16
C VAL A 2 -35.16 -7.43 23.04
N LEU A 3 -34.43 -7.32 24.17
CA LEU A 3 -32.96 -7.19 24.16
C LEU A 3 -32.26 -8.33 23.41
N SER A 4 -32.74 -9.56 23.58
CA SER A 4 -32.17 -10.73 22.94
C SER A 4 -32.28 -10.64 21.40
N VAL A 5 -33.39 -10.13 20.89
CA VAL A 5 -33.59 -9.92 19.44
C VAL A 5 -32.65 -8.83 18.92
N SER A 6 -32.51 -7.71 19.63
CA SER A 6 -31.60 -6.62 19.22
C SER A 6 -30.14 -7.06 19.18
N ILE A 7 -29.66 -7.71 20.25
CA ILE A 7 -28.28 -8.22 20.34
C ILE A 7 -28.03 -9.27 19.25
N THR A 8 -29.00 -10.15 18.97
CA THR A 8 -28.85 -11.15 17.91
C THR A 8 -28.73 -10.50 16.53
N LYS A 9 -29.51 -9.45 16.25
CA LYS A 9 -29.42 -8.71 14.98
C LYS A 9 -28.05 -8.05 14.82
N GLU A 10 -27.60 -7.31 15.83
CA GLU A 10 -26.28 -6.66 15.81
C GLU A 10 -25.15 -7.68 15.67
N ALA A 11 -25.23 -8.80 16.39
CA ALA A 11 -24.26 -9.88 16.27
C ALA A 11 -24.22 -10.45 14.84
N VAL A 12 -25.37 -10.70 14.21
CA VAL A 12 -25.44 -11.20 12.82
C VAL A 12 -24.80 -10.20 11.85
N ASP A 13 -25.06 -8.91 12.02
CA ASP A 13 -24.50 -7.87 11.15
C ASP A 13 -22.97 -7.75 11.34
N GLU A 14 -22.48 -7.82 12.58
CA GLU A 14 -21.04 -7.84 12.88
C GLU A 14 -20.35 -9.10 12.33
N PHE A 15 -20.98 -10.28 12.44
CA PHE A 15 -20.44 -11.51 11.86
C PHE A 15 -20.30 -11.41 10.34
N LYS A 16 -21.30 -10.86 9.64
CA LYS A 16 -21.22 -10.66 8.18
C LYS A 16 -20.07 -9.72 7.82
N ARG A 17 -19.87 -8.65 8.58
CA ARG A 17 -18.74 -7.74 8.39
C ARG A 17 -17.41 -8.47 8.59
N PHE A 18 -17.28 -9.24 9.66
CA PHE A 18 -16.09 -10.04 9.94
C PHE A 18 -15.74 -11.00 8.79
N PHE A 19 -16.71 -11.68 8.19
CA PHE A 19 -16.45 -12.56 7.05
C PHE A 19 -15.96 -11.80 5.82
N ARG A 20 -16.58 -10.65 5.51
CA ARG A 20 -16.16 -9.79 4.38
C ARG A 20 -14.74 -9.25 4.59
N ASP A 21 -14.44 -8.76 5.79
CA ASP A 21 -13.11 -8.23 6.11
C ASP A 21 -12.07 -9.36 6.09
N ARG A 22 -12.44 -10.57 6.53
CA ARG A 22 -11.59 -11.76 6.44
C ARG A 22 -11.32 -12.19 4.99
N GLU A 23 -12.29 -12.05 4.09
CA GLU A 23 -12.11 -12.34 2.67
C GLU A 23 -11.07 -11.41 2.04
N VAL A 24 -11.19 -10.09 2.26
CA VAL A 24 -10.24 -9.07 1.78
C VAL A 24 -8.83 -9.34 2.33
N ASN A 25 -8.72 -9.64 3.63
CA ASN A 25 -7.44 -9.90 4.27
C ASN A 25 -6.77 -11.21 3.82
N ASN A 26 -7.52 -12.17 3.26
CA ASN A 26 -6.99 -13.42 2.73
C ASN A 26 -6.80 -13.42 1.21
N ALA A 27 -7.05 -12.30 0.53
CA ALA A 27 -6.75 -12.14 -0.88
C ALA A 27 -5.25 -12.40 -1.13
N MET A 28 -4.96 -13.08 -2.25
CA MET A 28 -3.59 -13.47 -2.62
C MET A 28 -2.96 -12.44 -3.55
N TYR A 29 -1.68 -12.20 -3.34
CA TYR A 29 -0.82 -11.28 -4.07
C TYR A 29 0.52 -11.94 -4.35
N GLU A 30 1.24 -11.44 -5.35
CA GLU A 30 2.56 -11.95 -5.70
C GLU A 30 3.62 -11.00 -5.13
N ARG A 31 4.49 -11.52 -4.28
CA ARG A 31 5.65 -10.80 -3.74
C ARG A 31 6.92 -11.28 -4.45
N LEU A 32 7.75 -10.33 -4.86
CA LEU A 32 9.08 -10.60 -5.39
C LEU A 32 10.04 -10.86 -4.23
N VAL A 33 10.64 -12.05 -4.20
CA VAL A 33 11.69 -12.38 -3.24
C VAL A 33 12.99 -11.73 -3.70
N VAL A 34 13.52 -10.82 -2.89
CA VAL A 34 14.88 -10.29 -3.07
C VAL A 34 15.83 -11.27 -2.37
N PRO A 35 16.81 -11.86 -3.07
CA PRO A 35 17.78 -12.71 -2.39
C PRO A 35 18.56 -11.89 -1.36
N GLU A 36 18.53 -12.30 -0.10
CA GLU A 36 19.46 -11.77 0.90
C GLU A 36 20.89 -12.10 0.44
N GLU A 37 21.73 -11.08 0.26
CA GLU A 37 23.16 -11.28 0.12
C GLU A 37 23.70 -11.88 1.43
N ARG A 38 23.80 -13.21 1.50
CA ARG A 38 24.56 -13.87 2.56
C ARG A 38 26.04 -13.53 2.33
N CYS A 39 26.55 -12.59 3.12
CA CYS A 39 28.00 -12.38 3.27
C CYS A 39 28.61 -13.62 3.95
N GLY A 40 29.02 -14.57 3.13
CA GLY A 40 29.90 -15.68 3.49
C GLY A 40 30.89 -15.89 2.35
N ASP A 41 32.16 -15.97 2.68
CA ASP A 41 33.28 -16.07 1.74
C ASP A 41 33.11 -17.29 0.81
N GLY A 42 32.76 -17.05 -0.46
CA GLY A 42 32.72 -18.10 -1.48
C GLY A 42 31.45 -18.05 -2.34
N GLU A 43 31.62 -17.56 -3.57
CA GLU A 43 30.73 -17.68 -4.72
C GLU A 43 29.26 -17.27 -4.48
N LEU A 44 28.99 -15.99 -4.78
CA LEU A 44 27.67 -15.38 -4.77
C LEU A 44 26.77 -16.05 -5.82
N GLU A 45 26.08 -17.12 -5.44
CA GLU A 45 25.03 -17.75 -6.25
C GLU A 45 23.73 -16.94 -6.06
N LEU A 46 23.58 -15.91 -6.89
CA LEU A 46 22.35 -15.12 -6.98
C LEU A 46 21.29 -15.98 -7.69
N VAL A 47 20.50 -16.73 -6.92
CA VAL A 47 19.40 -17.53 -7.48
C VAL A 47 18.28 -16.58 -7.90
N CYS A 48 17.86 -16.72 -9.15
CA CYS A 48 16.85 -15.89 -9.80
C CYS A 48 15.47 -16.07 -9.14
N HIS A 49 14.96 -14.97 -8.60
CA HIS A 49 13.56 -14.49 -8.59
C HIS A 49 12.43 -15.48 -8.86
N ASP A 50 11.99 -16.19 -7.81
CA ASP A 50 10.63 -16.70 -7.75
C ASP A 50 9.71 -15.60 -7.18
N THR A 51 8.54 -15.41 -7.79
CA THR A 51 7.43 -14.75 -7.11
C THR A 51 6.80 -15.72 -6.12
N GLU A 52 6.61 -15.29 -4.88
CA GLU A 52 5.90 -16.08 -3.89
C GLU A 52 4.47 -15.55 -3.68
N PRO A 53 3.48 -16.45 -3.58
CA PRO A 53 2.11 -16.05 -3.25
C PRO A 53 2.03 -15.67 -1.76
N VAL A 54 1.66 -14.43 -1.48
CA VAL A 54 1.51 -13.85 -0.14
C VAL A 54 0.09 -13.36 0.05
N ARG A 55 -0.45 -13.50 1.26
CA ARG A 55 -1.78 -12.97 1.59
C ARG A 55 -1.68 -11.48 1.89
N SER A 56 -2.74 -10.74 1.60
CA SER A 56 -2.85 -9.31 1.90
C SER A 56 -2.45 -8.96 3.34
N LYS A 57 -2.92 -9.75 4.32
CA LYS A 57 -2.59 -9.57 5.75
C LYS A 57 -1.12 -9.80 6.14
N ASP A 58 -0.37 -10.51 5.31
CA ASP A 58 1.01 -10.92 5.59
C ASP A 58 2.02 -10.02 4.85
N LEU A 59 1.53 -9.00 4.11
CA LEU A 59 2.35 -7.97 3.48
C LEU A 59 2.91 -6.99 4.50
N SER A 60 4.17 -6.61 4.31
CA SER A 60 4.89 -5.65 5.15
C SER A 60 5.50 -4.52 4.33
N GLU A 61 5.83 -3.42 4.99
CA GLU A 61 6.50 -2.29 4.34
C GLU A 61 7.86 -2.73 3.77
N GLY A 62 8.17 -2.27 2.56
CA GLY A 62 9.36 -2.67 1.82
C GLY A 62 9.18 -3.92 0.93
N ASP A 63 8.08 -4.66 1.09
CA ASP A 63 7.77 -5.76 0.17
C ASP A 63 7.56 -5.24 -1.25
N VAL A 64 8.18 -5.89 -2.24
CA VAL A 64 7.94 -5.57 -3.64
C VAL A 64 6.87 -6.52 -4.17
N ILE A 65 5.76 -5.96 -4.65
CA ILE A 65 4.61 -6.71 -5.12
C ILE A 65 4.38 -6.52 -6.62
N VAL A 66 3.88 -7.57 -7.26
CA VAL A 66 3.41 -7.54 -8.65
C VAL A 66 1.90 -7.48 -8.65
N LEU A 67 1.36 -6.53 -9.40
CA LEU A 67 -0.07 -6.28 -9.49
C LEU A 67 -0.51 -6.26 -10.95
N HIS A 68 -1.56 -7.02 -11.26
CA HIS A 68 -2.08 -7.15 -12.62
C HIS A 68 -3.29 -6.25 -12.87
N ALA A 69 -3.66 -6.10 -14.14
CA ALA A 69 -4.87 -5.40 -14.53
C ALA A 69 -6.11 -6.02 -13.88
N ASN A 70 -7.05 -5.15 -13.50
CA ASN A 70 -8.28 -5.47 -12.75
C ASN A 70 -8.06 -6.01 -11.33
N GLN A 71 -6.86 -5.87 -10.78
CA GLN A 71 -6.56 -6.19 -9.39
C GLN A 71 -6.64 -4.95 -8.51
N ARG A 72 -7.07 -5.13 -7.25
CA ARG A 72 -7.04 -4.09 -6.21
C ARG A 72 -5.66 -4.01 -5.59
N VAL A 73 -5.18 -2.80 -5.39
CA VAL A 73 -3.93 -2.54 -4.68
C VAL A 73 -4.12 -2.83 -3.17
N PRO A 74 -3.31 -3.71 -2.55
CA PRO A 74 -3.53 -4.14 -1.16
C PRO A 74 -3.08 -3.13 -0.10
N ALA A 75 -2.13 -2.26 -0.45
CA ALA A 75 -1.45 -1.36 0.48
C ALA A 75 -0.98 -0.10 -0.27
N ASP A 76 -0.77 1.01 0.43
CA ASP A 76 -0.20 2.20 -0.21
C ASP A 76 1.20 1.85 -0.69
N SER A 77 1.46 2.06 -1.98
CA SER A 77 2.67 1.57 -2.65
C SER A 77 3.25 2.64 -3.59
N VAL A 78 4.55 2.56 -3.87
CA VAL A 78 5.23 3.38 -4.87
C VAL A 78 5.49 2.55 -6.12
N LEU A 79 5.08 3.07 -7.27
CA LEU A 79 5.22 2.45 -8.57
C LEU A 79 6.70 2.47 -9.00
N LEU A 80 7.31 1.29 -9.03
CA LEU A 80 8.68 1.12 -9.48
C LEU A 80 8.75 0.86 -10.98
N ARG A 81 7.83 0.08 -11.54
CA ARG A 81 7.81 -0.19 -12.98
C ARG A 81 6.40 -0.49 -13.48
N VAL A 82 6.16 -0.11 -14.73
CA VAL A 82 5.03 -0.56 -15.53
C VAL A 82 5.52 -1.56 -16.58
N ILE A 83 4.88 -2.70 -16.65
CA ILE A 83 5.04 -3.69 -17.71
C ILE A 83 3.78 -3.59 -18.56
N SER A 84 3.91 -2.94 -19.72
CA SER A 84 2.83 -2.86 -20.71
C SER A 84 2.53 -4.25 -21.26
N SER A 85 1.25 -4.54 -21.53
CA SER A 85 0.84 -5.74 -22.26
C SER A 85 1.28 -5.71 -23.72
N ASP A 86 1.41 -4.51 -24.29
CA ASP A 86 1.86 -4.31 -25.66
C ASP A 86 3.36 -3.94 -25.67
N PRO A 87 4.25 -4.82 -26.18
CA PRO A 87 5.70 -4.59 -26.17
C PRO A 87 6.15 -3.46 -27.10
N ASN A 88 5.28 -3.03 -28.02
CA ASN A 88 5.52 -1.90 -28.93
C ASN A 88 4.97 -0.57 -28.41
N SER A 89 4.25 -0.57 -27.28
CA SER A 89 3.82 0.66 -26.63
C SER A 89 4.97 1.19 -25.77
N THR A 90 5.52 2.34 -26.15
CA THR A 90 6.54 3.08 -25.37
C THR A 90 5.93 3.84 -24.18
N ASP A 91 4.60 3.78 -24.01
CA ASP A 91 3.92 4.50 -22.95
C ASP A 91 4.07 3.75 -21.63
N ASP A 92 5.00 4.23 -20.79
CA ASP A 92 5.25 3.74 -19.41
C ASP A 92 4.18 4.20 -18.40
N GLY A 93 2.97 4.48 -18.90
CA GLY A 93 1.84 4.99 -18.14
C GLY A 93 0.97 3.87 -17.58
N LEU A 94 0.77 3.86 -16.26
CA LEU A 94 -0.20 2.99 -15.60
C LEU A 94 -1.49 3.76 -15.34
N PHE A 95 -2.62 3.20 -15.73
CA PHE A 95 -3.92 3.79 -15.41
C PHE A 95 -4.51 3.11 -14.17
N ILE A 96 -4.94 3.90 -13.20
CA ILE A 96 -5.67 3.43 -12.02
C ILE A 96 -7.05 4.07 -11.93
N ARG A 97 -7.98 3.37 -11.30
CA ARG A 97 -9.29 3.90 -10.89
C ARG A 97 -9.32 4.06 -9.38
N THR A 98 -9.89 5.17 -8.90
CA THR A 98 -9.99 5.51 -7.47
C THR A 98 -11.44 5.63 -7.00
N ASP A 99 -12.37 4.99 -7.69
CA ASP A 99 -13.82 5.04 -7.41
C ASP A 99 -14.18 4.65 -5.97
N GLN A 100 -13.35 3.82 -5.34
CA GLN A 100 -13.55 3.37 -3.96
C GLN A 100 -13.01 4.35 -2.91
N LEU A 101 -12.13 5.28 -3.31
CA LEU A 101 -11.44 6.21 -2.41
C LEU A 101 -12.13 7.58 -2.38
N ASP A 102 -12.44 8.15 -3.56
CA ASP A 102 -13.03 9.48 -3.71
C ASP A 102 -14.34 9.49 -4.52
N GLY A 103 -14.75 8.34 -5.07
CA GLY A 103 -15.95 8.25 -5.90
C GLY A 103 -15.75 8.75 -7.34
N GLU A 104 -14.53 9.11 -7.74
CA GLU A 104 -14.23 9.53 -9.11
C GLU A 104 -14.17 8.30 -10.05
N THR A 105 -14.78 8.41 -11.22
CA THR A 105 -14.79 7.34 -12.25
C THR A 105 -13.69 7.49 -13.30
N ASP A 106 -12.97 8.61 -13.27
CA ASP A 106 -11.95 8.93 -14.25
C ASP A 106 -10.68 8.10 -14.06
N TRP A 107 -10.01 7.81 -15.17
CA TRP A 107 -8.73 7.13 -15.13
C TRP A 107 -7.64 8.10 -14.71
N LYS A 108 -6.84 7.72 -13.71
CA LYS A 108 -5.70 8.49 -13.24
C LYS A 108 -4.42 7.86 -13.78
N LEU A 109 -3.64 8.66 -14.50
CA LEU A 109 -2.33 8.26 -14.99
C LEU A 109 -1.31 8.27 -13.83
N ARG A 110 -0.56 7.19 -13.72
CA ARG A 110 0.58 7.00 -12.82
C ARG A 110 1.82 6.66 -13.63
N ARG A 111 2.98 7.08 -13.17
CA ARG A 111 4.28 6.84 -13.83
C ARG A 111 5.25 6.22 -12.84
N ALA A 112 6.02 5.27 -13.34
CA ALA A 112 7.11 4.65 -12.58
C ALA A 112 8.21 5.67 -12.24
N VAL A 113 9.10 5.32 -11.32
CA VAL A 113 10.33 6.10 -11.07
C VAL A 113 11.17 6.17 -12.35
N HIS A 114 11.72 7.33 -12.70
CA HIS A 114 12.38 7.52 -14.00
C HIS A 114 13.60 6.60 -14.16
N ARG A 115 14.37 6.39 -13.09
CA ARG A 115 15.53 5.48 -13.11
C ARG A 115 15.13 4.04 -13.46
N THR A 116 14.03 3.57 -12.90
CA THR A 116 13.60 2.18 -13.04
C THR A 116 12.89 1.93 -14.36
N GLN A 117 12.52 2.94 -15.15
CA GLN A 117 11.87 2.80 -16.47
C GLN A 117 12.80 2.30 -17.60
N SER A 118 14.13 2.37 -17.45
CA SER A 118 15.08 2.00 -18.52
C SER A 118 14.88 0.57 -19.05
N ALA A 119 14.93 0.39 -20.37
CA ALA A 119 14.67 -0.88 -21.07
C ALA A 119 15.50 -2.07 -20.55
N ALA A 120 16.74 -1.81 -20.08
CA ALA A 120 17.59 -2.82 -19.47
C ALA A 120 16.97 -3.44 -18.22
N ALA A 121 16.26 -2.64 -17.44
CA ALA A 121 15.53 -3.10 -16.27
C ALA A 121 14.19 -3.76 -16.66
N THR A 122 13.56 -3.39 -17.80
CA THR A 122 12.29 -4.00 -18.25
C THR A 122 12.48 -5.49 -18.50
N ALA A 123 13.58 -5.88 -19.15
CA ALA A 123 13.92 -7.27 -19.38
C ALA A 123 14.12 -8.06 -18.07
N VAL A 124 14.58 -7.44 -16.98
CA VAL A 124 14.79 -8.10 -15.68
C VAL A 124 13.48 -8.41 -14.99
N PHE A 125 12.62 -7.40 -14.87
CA PHE A 125 11.32 -7.57 -14.22
C PHE A 125 10.36 -8.38 -15.09
N ALA A 126 10.45 -8.28 -16.42
CA ALA A 126 9.69 -9.12 -17.34
C ALA A 126 10.21 -10.57 -17.36
N ALA A 127 11.52 -10.81 -17.32
CA ALA A 127 12.08 -12.16 -17.21
C ALA A 127 11.74 -12.82 -15.87
N ALA A 128 11.77 -12.05 -14.77
CA ALA A 128 11.28 -12.51 -13.47
C ALA A 128 9.77 -12.87 -13.48
N LEU A 129 9.02 -12.36 -14.46
CA LEU A 129 7.57 -12.62 -14.60
C LEU A 129 7.25 -13.67 -15.69
N ALA A 130 8.14 -13.93 -16.65
CA ALA A 130 7.81 -14.65 -17.90
C ALA A 130 8.29 -16.11 -18.01
N GLU A 131 9.30 -16.58 -17.25
CA GLU A 131 9.87 -17.92 -17.44
C GLU A 131 10.49 -18.41 -16.11
N ALA A 132 10.23 -19.60 -15.53
CA ALA A 132 9.62 -20.87 -15.99
C ALA A 132 10.22 -21.52 -17.25
N ALA A 133 11.25 -20.94 -17.87
CA ALA A 133 12.09 -21.63 -18.84
C ALA A 133 13.57 -21.21 -18.70
N PRO A 134 14.51 -22.13 -19.02
CA PRO A 134 15.89 -22.01 -18.59
C PRO A 134 16.74 -21.29 -19.65
N GLY A 135 17.55 -20.32 -19.21
CA GLY A 135 18.82 -20.05 -19.91
C GLY A 135 19.14 -18.60 -20.30
N THR A 136 18.51 -17.58 -19.72
CA THR A 136 18.95 -16.19 -19.96
C THR A 136 19.56 -15.59 -18.70
N ASP A 137 20.81 -15.11 -18.82
CA ASP A 137 21.66 -14.59 -17.73
C ASP A 137 21.06 -13.35 -17.03
N ALA A 138 20.10 -13.55 -16.13
CA ALA A 138 19.52 -12.54 -15.24
C ALA A 138 20.56 -11.89 -14.28
N ARG A 139 21.75 -12.52 -14.17
CA ARG A 139 22.83 -12.19 -13.24
C ARG A 139 23.45 -10.81 -13.43
N ARG A 140 23.42 -10.21 -14.65
CA ARG A 140 24.00 -8.86 -14.89
C ARG A 140 23.04 -7.70 -14.65
N ALA A 141 21.74 -7.96 -14.71
CA ALA A 141 20.76 -6.90 -14.82
C ALA A 141 20.07 -6.60 -13.47
N LEU A 142 20.05 -7.56 -12.54
CA LEU A 142 19.76 -7.27 -11.12
C LEU A 142 20.84 -6.40 -10.46
N LEU A 143 22.09 -6.53 -10.89
CA LEU A 143 23.17 -5.59 -10.51
C LEU A 143 22.87 -4.12 -10.90
N ALA A 144 21.95 -3.88 -11.85
CA ALA A 144 21.61 -2.52 -12.29
C ALA A 144 20.50 -1.84 -11.45
N CYS A 145 19.65 -2.62 -10.79
CA CYS A 145 18.66 -2.16 -9.80
C CYS A 145 19.14 -2.59 -8.41
N GLY A 146 20.24 -1.98 -7.96
CA GLY A 146 20.99 -2.44 -6.80
C GLY A 146 20.13 -2.66 -5.55
N ALA A 147 20.43 -3.74 -4.82
CA ALA A 147 19.88 -4.11 -3.51
C ALA A 147 20.12 -3.08 -2.38
N ARG A 148 20.49 -1.83 -2.72
CA ARG A 148 20.82 -0.72 -1.82
C ARG A 148 19.91 0.50 -2.02
N ASP A 149 18.94 0.42 -2.93
CA ASP A 149 18.00 1.50 -3.18
C ASP A 149 17.04 1.64 -1.99
N ARG A 150 16.72 2.89 -1.62
CA ARG A 150 15.85 3.19 -0.47
C ARG A 150 14.81 4.24 -0.84
N VAL A 151 13.58 4.03 -0.40
CA VAL A 151 12.51 5.03 -0.48
C VAL A 151 12.39 5.72 0.87
N PHE A 152 12.63 7.03 0.90
CA PHE A 152 12.42 7.86 2.07
C PHE A 152 11.05 8.51 1.99
N LEU A 153 10.29 8.32 3.05
CA LEU A 153 8.87 8.66 3.11
C LEU A 153 8.64 9.60 4.29
N GLU A 154 7.61 10.43 4.16
CA GLU A 154 7.08 11.14 5.31
C GLU A 154 6.19 10.21 6.16
N ALA A 155 5.93 10.61 7.41
CA ALA A 155 4.94 9.96 8.26
C ALA A 155 3.58 9.82 7.55
N PRO A 156 2.79 8.78 7.86
CA PRO A 156 1.51 8.54 7.20
C PRO A 156 0.55 9.72 7.43
N ARG A 157 -0.03 10.19 6.32
CA ARG A 157 -0.95 11.34 6.25
C ARG A 157 -2.25 10.91 5.58
N LYS A 158 -3.35 11.57 5.92
CA LYS A 158 -4.70 11.23 5.40
C LYS A 158 -4.97 11.81 4.01
N GLU A 159 -4.22 12.83 3.61
CA GLU A 159 -4.45 13.57 2.36
C GLU A 159 -4.18 12.67 1.14
N ILE A 160 -5.23 12.38 0.35
CA ILE A 160 -5.16 11.47 -0.80
C ILE A 160 -4.58 12.10 -2.07
N TYR A 161 -4.53 13.44 -2.12
CA TYR A 161 -4.00 14.21 -3.25
C TYR A 161 -2.58 14.74 -2.99
N GLU A 162 -1.99 14.39 -1.86
CA GLU A 162 -0.65 14.83 -1.48
C GLU A 162 0.23 13.62 -1.18
N PHE A 163 1.35 13.56 -1.89
CA PHE A 163 2.39 12.56 -1.67
C PHE A 163 3.73 13.14 -2.07
N THR A 164 4.69 12.96 -1.17
CA THR A 164 6.08 13.33 -1.34
C THR A 164 6.95 12.19 -0.81
N ALA A 165 7.89 11.76 -1.63
CA ALA A 165 8.89 10.79 -1.21
C ALA A 165 10.20 11.05 -1.96
N ILE A 166 11.29 10.48 -1.48
CA ILE A 166 12.60 10.57 -2.14
C ILE A 166 13.08 9.15 -2.40
N TYR A 167 13.31 8.84 -3.67
CA TYR A 167 13.97 7.62 -4.08
C TYR A 167 15.47 7.86 -4.15
N ARG A 168 16.24 7.16 -3.31
CA ARG A 168 17.70 7.28 -3.22
C ARG A 168 18.36 6.00 -3.69
N TRP A 169 19.40 6.17 -4.50
CA TRP A 169 20.25 5.06 -4.92
C TRP A 169 21.73 5.37 -4.79
N HIS A 170 22.50 4.29 -4.69
CA HIS A 170 23.95 4.32 -4.63
C HIS A 170 24.52 3.71 -5.91
N SER A 171 25.34 4.47 -6.64
CA SER A 171 26.15 3.94 -7.74
C SER A 171 27.56 3.67 -7.25
N GLU A 172 28.05 2.46 -7.47
CA GLU A 172 29.46 2.12 -7.28
C GLU A 172 30.30 2.90 -8.31
N VAL A 173 31.41 3.47 -7.85
CA VAL A 173 32.37 4.15 -8.71
C VAL A 173 33.57 3.23 -8.79
N ASP A 174 33.90 2.77 -10.00
CA ASP A 174 35.13 2.01 -10.25
C ASP A 174 36.34 2.88 -9.86
N GLU A 175 37.23 2.32 -9.02
CA GLU A 175 38.44 2.99 -8.52
C GLU A 175 39.46 3.33 -9.62
N GLU A 176 39.24 2.91 -10.87
CA GLU A 176 40.21 3.01 -11.98
C GLU A 176 40.47 4.44 -12.52
N ASN A 177 39.79 5.48 -12.02
CA ASN A 177 40.03 6.88 -12.41
C ASN A 177 40.49 7.77 -11.24
N LEU A 178 41.35 7.26 -10.36
CA LEU A 178 42.17 8.10 -9.50
C LEU A 178 43.42 8.50 -10.29
N ASP A 179 43.45 9.74 -10.77
CA ASP A 179 44.68 10.41 -11.20
C ASP A 179 45.63 10.41 -9.99
N ASP A 180 46.82 9.82 -10.15
CA ASP A 180 47.88 9.76 -9.15
C ASP A 180 48.44 11.17 -8.88
N GLY A 181 47.63 12.04 -8.26
CA GLY A 181 48.08 13.31 -7.73
C GLY A 181 48.97 13.05 -6.51
N GLU A 182 50.24 13.44 -6.59
CA GLU A 182 51.20 13.35 -5.49
C GLU A 182 50.62 13.87 -4.16
N GLN A 183 50.60 12.98 -3.16
CA GLN A 183 50.08 13.21 -1.82
C GLN A 183 51.02 14.08 -0.99
N GLY A 184 50.50 15.12 -0.35
CA GLY A 184 51.19 15.85 0.71
C GLY A 184 51.14 15.08 2.05
N PRO A 185 52.17 15.16 2.91
CA PRO A 185 52.20 14.44 4.18
C PRO A 185 51.23 15.08 5.19
N GLY A 186 50.11 14.41 5.48
CA GLY A 186 49.22 14.79 6.58
C GLY A 186 47.71 14.62 6.37
N GLU A 187 47.25 14.16 5.20
CA GLU A 187 45.81 13.98 4.97
C GLU A 187 45.31 12.60 5.41
N ILE A 188 44.23 12.62 6.20
CA ILE A 188 43.54 11.44 6.72
C ILE A 188 42.85 10.72 5.55
N TYR A 189 43.18 9.44 5.32
CA TYR A 189 42.53 8.60 4.32
C TYR A 189 41.03 8.45 4.62
N VAL A 190 40.18 8.99 3.74
CA VAL A 190 38.73 8.75 3.73
C VAL A 190 38.45 7.79 2.57
N PRO A 191 37.98 6.55 2.80
CA PRO A 191 37.74 5.60 1.73
C PRO A 191 36.60 6.03 0.80
N ALA A 192 36.71 5.60 -0.47
CA ALA A 192 35.83 5.76 -1.63
C ALA A 192 34.49 6.51 -1.45
N LYS A 193 34.34 7.62 -2.18
CA LYS A 193 33.14 8.48 -2.18
C LYS A 193 31.98 7.81 -2.95
N THR A 194 31.14 7.03 -2.28
CA THR A 194 29.89 6.51 -2.87
C THR A 194 29.03 7.66 -3.38
N ARG A 195 28.75 7.70 -4.69
CA ARG A 195 27.87 8.74 -5.27
C ARG A 195 26.41 8.37 -4.96
N THR A 196 25.82 9.17 -4.08
CA THR A 196 24.39 9.09 -3.76
C THR A 196 23.63 9.96 -4.73
N SER A 197 22.63 9.39 -5.40
CA SER A 197 21.73 10.13 -6.30
C SER A 197 20.30 9.99 -5.80
N GLU A 198 19.49 11.02 -6.02
CA GLU A 198 18.15 11.14 -5.46
C GLU A 198 17.16 11.63 -6.52
N GLU A 199 15.93 11.11 -6.47
CA GLU A 199 14.81 11.51 -7.31
C GLU A 199 13.61 11.78 -6.41
N SER A 200 12.97 12.95 -6.57
CA SER A 200 11.75 13.29 -5.83
C SER A 200 10.54 12.62 -6.47
N LEU A 201 9.77 11.90 -5.68
CA LEU A 201 8.53 11.25 -6.07
C LEU A 201 7.32 12.10 -5.68
N SER A 202 6.34 12.12 -6.55
CA SER A 202 5.08 12.85 -6.37
C SER A 202 3.87 11.91 -6.41
N LEU A 203 2.66 12.47 -6.26
CA LEU A 203 1.40 11.73 -6.34
C LEU A 203 1.33 10.82 -7.59
N GLU A 204 1.93 11.20 -8.72
CA GLU A 204 1.92 10.40 -9.94
C GLU A 204 2.68 9.07 -9.82
N ASN A 205 3.56 8.92 -8.83
CA ASN A 205 4.34 7.69 -8.60
C ASN A 205 3.69 6.77 -7.56
N SER A 206 2.50 7.11 -7.06
CA SER A 206 1.87 6.41 -5.94
C SER A 206 0.66 5.59 -6.34
N LEU A 207 0.46 4.46 -5.68
CA LEU A 207 -0.70 3.59 -5.79
C LEU A 207 -1.36 3.49 -4.42
N TRP A 208 -2.60 3.96 -4.30
CA TRP A 208 -3.33 3.92 -3.04
C TRP A 208 -4.00 2.58 -2.81
N ALA A 209 -4.05 2.15 -1.55
CA ALA A 209 -4.84 1.00 -1.15
C ALA A 209 -6.29 1.16 -1.68
N ASP A 210 -6.90 0.04 -2.08
CA ASP A 210 -8.23 -0.04 -2.69
C ASP A 210 -8.38 0.58 -4.09
N SER A 211 -7.36 1.23 -4.66
CA SER A 211 -7.38 1.59 -6.08
C SER A 211 -7.33 0.34 -6.96
N VAL A 212 -7.92 0.42 -8.15
CA VAL A 212 -7.96 -0.69 -9.11
C VAL A 212 -7.07 -0.37 -10.30
N ILE A 213 -6.15 -1.29 -10.62
CA ILE A 213 -5.32 -1.18 -11.82
C ILE A 213 -6.20 -1.40 -13.05
N ALA A 214 -6.23 -0.44 -13.97
CA ALA A 214 -7.07 -0.50 -15.16
C ALA A 214 -6.40 -1.22 -16.33
N SER A 215 -5.09 -1.05 -16.51
CA SER A 215 -4.33 -1.65 -17.62
C SER A 215 -2.87 -1.88 -17.24
N GLY A 216 -2.24 -2.88 -17.86
CA GLY A 216 -0.84 -3.26 -17.64
C GLY A 216 -0.61 -4.09 -16.37
N THR A 217 0.66 -4.40 -16.12
CA THR A 217 1.14 -4.99 -14.87
C THR A 217 2.05 -3.98 -14.18
N ALA A 218 1.85 -3.76 -12.89
CA ALA A 218 2.65 -2.86 -12.08
C ALA A 218 3.56 -3.65 -11.15
N VAL A 219 4.82 -3.20 -11.04
CA VAL A 219 5.73 -3.60 -9.98
C VAL A 219 5.83 -2.41 -9.03
N ALA A 220 5.49 -2.64 -7.77
CA ALA A 220 5.43 -1.58 -6.77
C ALA A 220 6.04 -2.03 -5.45
N VAL A 221 6.64 -1.08 -4.71
CA VAL A 221 7.10 -1.33 -3.34
C VAL A 221 6.04 -0.85 -2.36
N VAL A 222 5.72 -1.69 -1.38
CA VAL A 222 4.77 -1.38 -0.32
C VAL A 222 5.38 -0.35 0.62
N VAL A 223 4.61 0.70 0.89
CA VAL A 223 5.03 1.88 1.64
C VAL A 223 4.30 2.00 2.98
N HIS A 224 2.98 1.85 2.99
CA HIS A 224 2.19 1.80 4.23
C HIS A 224 1.15 0.69 4.16
N VAL A 225 0.97 -0.03 5.26
CA VAL A 225 0.06 -1.18 5.37
C VAL A 225 -1.03 -0.97 6.41
N GLY A 226 -2.17 -1.64 6.22
CA GLY A 226 -3.26 -1.68 7.20
C GLY A 226 -3.77 -0.29 7.61
N LYS A 227 -3.63 0.04 8.91
CA LYS A 227 -4.16 1.28 9.51
C LYS A 227 -3.44 2.56 9.08
N GLU A 228 -2.23 2.42 8.53
CA GLU A 228 -1.41 3.54 8.07
C GLU A 228 -1.69 3.92 6.61
N THR A 229 -2.47 3.10 5.90
CA THR A 229 -2.95 3.42 4.55
C THR A 229 -3.88 4.63 4.59
N ARG A 230 -3.79 5.49 3.56
CA ARG A 230 -4.68 6.64 3.39
C ARG A 230 -6.15 6.24 3.37
N ALA A 231 -6.47 5.10 2.75
CA ALA A 231 -7.83 4.56 2.73
C ALA A 231 -8.35 4.28 4.15
N SER A 232 -7.53 3.63 4.99
CA SER A 232 -7.90 3.36 6.38
C SER A 232 -7.93 4.61 7.25
N MET A 233 -7.06 5.59 7.03
CA MET A 233 -7.05 6.85 7.79
C MET A 233 -8.25 7.74 7.48
N ASN A 234 -8.80 7.65 6.26
CA ASN A 234 -10.03 8.34 5.88
C ASN A 234 -11.31 7.56 6.20
N ALA A 235 -11.19 6.27 6.53
CA ALA A 235 -12.33 5.48 6.97
C ALA A 235 -12.83 5.98 8.33
N SER A 236 -14.14 6.24 8.43
CA SER A 236 -14.76 6.60 9.70
C SER A 236 -14.66 5.43 10.70
N VAL A 237 -14.30 5.75 11.94
CA VAL A 237 -14.40 4.79 13.05
C VAL A 237 -15.85 4.34 13.21
N ALA A 238 -16.05 3.08 13.59
CA ALA A 238 -17.39 2.56 13.83
C ALA A 238 -18.05 3.30 15.01
N GLU A 239 -18.97 4.20 14.72
CA GLU A 239 -19.78 4.92 15.70
C GLU A 239 -21.24 4.49 15.60
N THR A 240 -21.91 4.39 16.75
CA THR A 240 -23.35 4.10 16.79
C THR A 240 -24.14 5.34 16.38
N LYS A 241 -24.72 5.30 15.18
CA LYS A 241 -25.60 6.37 14.67
C LYS A 241 -27.02 6.14 15.15
N ILE A 242 -27.60 7.14 15.81
CA ILE A 242 -29.00 7.11 16.29
C ILE A 242 -29.90 7.74 15.22
N GLY A 243 -31.01 7.08 14.90
CA GLY A 243 -31.96 7.59 13.92
C GLY A 243 -32.74 8.81 14.44
N GLN A 244 -33.11 9.74 13.56
CA GLN A 244 -33.98 10.87 13.95
C GLN A 244 -35.33 10.39 14.51
N LEU A 245 -35.89 9.32 13.93
CA LEU A 245 -37.12 8.69 14.41
C LEU A 245 -36.96 8.12 15.83
N GLU A 246 -35.79 7.55 16.17
CA GLU A 246 -35.54 7.05 17.52
C GLU A 246 -35.46 8.20 18.54
N LEU A 247 -34.90 9.35 18.14
CA LEU A 247 -34.92 10.56 18.97
C LEU A 247 -36.33 11.07 19.22
N GLU A 248 -37.20 11.07 18.20
CA GLU A 248 -38.60 11.45 18.33
C GLU A 248 -39.39 10.47 19.19
N LEU A 249 -39.18 9.17 18.99
CA LEU A 249 -39.80 8.14 19.81
C LEU A 249 -39.39 8.29 21.28
N ASN A 250 -38.12 8.58 21.54
CA ASN A 250 -37.63 8.86 22.90
C ASN A 250 -38.27 10.12 23.50
N LYS A 251 -38.56 11.17 22.70
CA LYS A 251 -39.33 12.34 23.15
C LYS A 251 -40.75 11.94 23.57
N PHE A 252 -41.45 11.13 22.75
CA PHE A 252 -42.79 10.65 23.11
C PHE A 252 -42.79 9.75 24.34
N SER A 253 -41.80 8.86 24.48
CA SER A 253 -41.66 8.03 25.69
C SER A 253 -41.44 8.87 26.95
N LYS A 254 -40.61 9.92 26.87
CA LYS A 254 -40.41 10.87 27.99
C LYS A 254 -41.70 11.60 28.34
N LEU A 255 -42.42 12.12 27.34
CA LEU A 255 -43.71 12.81 27.55
C LEU A 255 -44.72 11.88 28.22
N LEU A 256 -44.87 10.65 27.71
CA LEU A 256 -45.81 9.66 28.24
C LEU A 256 -45.45 9.26 29.67
N PHE A 257 -44.16 9.14 29.99
CA PHE A 257 -43.69 8.86 31.35
C PHE A 257 -44.13 9.94 32.35
N PHE A 258 -43.92 11.21 32.01
CA PHE A 258 -44.36 12.32 32.88
C PHE A 258 -45.88 12.40 32.99
N ALA A 259 -46.62 12.15 31.91
CA ALA A 259 -48.08 12.10 31.95
C ALA A 259 -48.59 10.98 32.87
N LEU A 260 -48.00 9.78 32.79
CA LEU A 260 -48.36 8.65 33.64
C LEU A 260 -48.05 8.94 35.12
N ALA A 261 -46.91 9.56 35.41
CA ALA A 261 -46.54 9.98 36.76
C ALA A 261 -47.51 11.01 37.34
N ALA A 262 -47.93 11.99 36.52
CA ALA A 262 -48.93 12.99 36.92
C ALA A 262 -50.29 12.34 37.20
N PHE A 263 -50.75 11.43 36.34
CA PHE A 263 -51.99 10.67 36.57
C PHE A 263 -51.93 9.81 37.84
N ALA A 264 -50.80 9.13 38.09
CA ALA A 264 -50.61 8.34 39.30
C ALA A 264 -50.66 9.22 40.57
N ALA A 265 -50.00 10.38 40.54
CA ALA A 265 -50.04 11.33 41.65
C ALA A 265 -51.46 11.86 41.90
N LEU A 266 -52.17 12.24 40.82
CA LEU A 266 -53.55 12.73 40.89
C LEU A 266 -54.48 11.68 41.53
N LEU A 267 -54.41 10.43 41.05
CA LEU A 267 -55.23 9.35 41.59
C LEU A 267 -54.91 9.06 43.05
N THR A 268 -53.64 9.15 43.45
CA THR A 268 -53.23 8.93 44.85
C THR A 268 -53.77 10.04 45.77
N ILE A 269 -53.72 11.30 45.32
CA ILE A 269 -54.28 12.44 46.07
C ILE A 269 -55.81 12.32 46.18
N LEU A 270 -56.48 11.98 45.08
CA LEU A 270 -57.95 11.84 45.05
C LEU A 270 -58.47 10.68 45.88
N ARG A 271 -57.67 9.62 46.06
CA ARG A 271 -58.05 8.47 46.89
C ARG A 271 -58.02 8.78 48.39
N GLY A 272 -57.52 9.96 48.77
CA GLY A 272 -57.21 10.33 50.15
C GLY A 272 -55.84 9.79 50.50
N LEU A 273 -54.97 10.68 50.97
CA LEU A 273 -53.66 10.31 51.51
C LEU A 273 -53.82 9.43 52.74
#